data_AF-A0A098EBC0-F1
#
_entry.id   AF-A0A098EBC0-F1
#
_cell.length_a   1.000
_cell.length_b   1.000
_cell.length_c   1.000
_cell.angle_alpha   90.00
_cell.angle_beta   90.00
_cell.angle_gamma   90.00
#
_symmetry.space_group_name_H-M   'P 1'
#
loop_
_entity.id
_entity.type
_entity.pdbx_description
1 polymer ?
#
loop_
_entity_poly.entity_id
_entity_poly.type
_entity_poly.pdbx_seq_one_letter_code
_entity_poly.pdbx_strand_id
1 'polypeptide(L)' 'MQTIKLGHNEMVVNKSVFNDMLIVKKEIDSIIETLEIMNNPDLMNGIERSKRDVKEGRTHELKSIDDLDKVWEQNDES' A
#
# COMPACT_ATOMS: atom_id res chain seq x y z
N MET A 1 -25.33 11.44 15.22
CA MET A 1 -24.31 12.52 15.21
C MET A 1 -23.07 12.02 15.93
N GLN A 2 -21.89 12.47 15.54
CA GLN A 2 -20.61 12.09 16.16
C GLN A 2 -19.93 13.35 16.69
N THR A 3 -19.40 13.27 17.92
CA THR A 3 -18.67 14.39 18.53
C THR A 3 -17.18 14.16 18.35
N ILE A 4 -16.49 15.17 17.84
CA ILE A 4 -15.04 15.20 17.65
C ILE A 4 -14.48 16.28 18.57
N LYS A 5 -13.47 15.92 19.37
CA LYS A 5 -12.77 16.87 20.23
C LYS A 5 -11.59 17.46 19.47
N LEU A 6 -11.61 18.78 19.30
CA LEU A 6 -10.52 19.57 18.70
C LEU A 6 -9.95 20.48 19.80
N GLY A 7 -8.99 19.96 20.55
CA GLY A 7 -8.44 20.67 21.72
C GLY A 7 -9.51 20.92 22.80
N HIS A 8 -9.78 22.19 23.13
CA HIS A 8 -10.82 22.59 24.09
C HIS A 8 -12.22 22.73 23.48
N ASN A 9 -12.38 22.53 22.16
CA ASN A 9 -13.65 22.69 21.47
C ASN A 9 -14.25 21.33 21.09
N GLU A 10 -15.57 21.22 21.18
CA GLU A 10 -16.33 20.05 20.72
C GLU A 10 -17.08 20.39 19.44
N MET A 11 -16.89 19.60 18.39
CA MET A 11 -17.61 19.70 17.13
C MET A 11 -18.55 18.51 16.98
N VAL A 12 -19.83 18.79 16.77
CA VAL A 12 -20.82 17.75 16.47
C VAL A 12 -21.03 17.70 14.97
N VAL A 13 -20.69 16.56 14.36
CA VAL A 13 -20.78 16.33 12.92
C VAL A 13 -21.83 15.26 12.64
N ASN A 14 -22.46 15.33 11.47
CA ASN A 14 -23.21 14.19 10.98
C ASN A 14 -22.25 13.01 10.76
N LYS A 15 -22.62 11.84 11.30
CA LYS A 15 -21.80 10.62 11.22
C LYS A 15 -21.57 10.16 9.78
N SER A 16 -22.56 10.31 8.88
CA SER A 16 -22.40 9.94 7.48
C SER A 16 -21.36 10.82 6.80
N VAL A 17 -21.48 12.15 6.97
CA VAL A 17 -20.54 13.13 6.41
C VAL A 17 -19.11 12.88 6.91
N PHE A 18 -18.94 12.54 8.20
CA PHE A 18 -17.63 12.20 8.73
C PHE A 18 -17.04 10.92 8.11
N ASN A 19 -17.86 9.88 7.95
CA ASN A 19 -17.43 8.66 7.29
C ASN A 19 -17.04 8.91 5.82
N ASP A 20 -17.82 9.73 5.11
CA ASP A 20 -17.51 10.11 3.72
C ASP A 20 -16.15 10.84 3.65
N MET A 21 -15.86 11.73 4.59
CA MET A 21 -14.55 12.40 4.69
C MET A 21 -13.40 11.41 4.94
N LEU A 22 -13.62 10.37 5.75
CA LEU A 22 -12.60 9.33 5.98
C LEU A 22 -12.32 8.52 4.70
N ILE A 23 -13.34 8.25 3.89
CA ILE A 23 -13.18 7.57 2.60
C ILE A 23 -12.36 8.45 1.66
N VAL A 24 -12.72 9.73 1.53
CA VAL A 24 -11.99 10.70 0.70
C VAL A 24 -10.53 10.83 1.14
N LYS A 25 -10.27 10.88 2.46
CA LYS A 25 -8.90 10.89 3.00
C LYS A 25 -8.11 9.67 2.51
N LYS A 26 -8.70 8.48 2.60
CA LYS A 26 -8.04 7.24 2.17
C LYS A 26 -7.73 7.24 0.67
N GLU A 27 -8.63 7.78 -0.15
CA GLU A 27 -8.40 7.91 -1.59
C GLU A 27 -7.27 8.89 -1.89
N ILE A 28 -7.22 10.03 -1.20
CA ILE A 28 -6.12 11.01 -1.33
C ILE A 28 -4.78 10.38 -0.92
N ASP A 29 -4.74 9.68 0.21
CA ASP A 29 -3.52 9.00 0.69
C ASP A 29 -2.99 8.00 -0.36
N SER A 30 -3.88 7.24 -1.00
CA SER A 30 -3.53 6.27 -2.05
C SER A 30 -3.03 6.94 -3.35
N ILE A 31 -3.58 8.10 -3.70
CA ILE A 31 -3.09 8.90 -4.82
C ILE A 31 -1.68 9.43 -4.52
N ILE A 32 -1.44 9.92 -3.30
CA ILE A 32 -0.11 10.40 -2.89
C ILE A 32 0.92 9.28 -2.98
N GLU A 33 0.62 8.10 -2.44
CA GLU A 33 1.48 6.92 -2.54
C GLU A 33 1.80 6.58 -4.00
N THR A 34 0.79 6.61 -4.88
CA THR A 34 1.00 6.37 -6.31
C THR A 34 1.94 7.41 -6.94
N LEU A 35 1.80 8.69 -6.57
CA LEU A 35 2.70 9.75 -7.05
C LEU A 35 4.13 9.58 -6.53
N GLU A 36 4.30 9.16 -5.28
CA GLU A 36 5.61 8.84 -4.70
C GLU A 36 6.28 7.68 -5.43
N ILE A 37 5.52 6.63 -5.74
CA ILE A 37 5.99 5.50 -6.56
C ILE A 37 6.42 5.99 -7.94
N MET A 38 5.57 6.77 -8.62
CA MET A 38 5.86 7.31 -9.95
C MET A 38 7.08 8.22 -9.99
N ASN A 39 7.34 8.95 -8.91
CA ASN A 39 8.49 9.85 -8.81
C ASN A 39 9.80 9.13 -8.43
N ASN A 40 9.75 7.82 -8.18
CA ASN A 40 10.92 6.98 -7.95
C ASN A 40 11.19 6.10 -9.19
N PRO A 41 12.16 6.47 -10.06
CA PRO A 41 12.45 5.72 -11.28
C PRO A 41 12.87 4.27 -11.02
N ASP A 42 13.62 4.01 -9.95
CA ASP A 42 14.10 2.65 -9.62
C ASP A 42 12.94 1.74 -9.21
N LEU A 43 12.00 2.27 -8.43
CA LEU A 43 10.80 1.55 -8.04
C LEU A 43 9.90 1.28 -9.25
N MET A 44 9.69 2.28 -10.12
CA MET A 44 8.93 2.09 -11.37
C MET A 44 9.58 1.05 -12.28
N ASN A 45 10.90 1.07 -12.44
CA ASN A 45 11.63 0.07 -13.20
C ASN A 45 11.48 -1.34 -12.59
N GLY A 46 11.52 -1.43 -11.26
CA GLY A 46 11.25 -2.67 -10.53
C GLY A 46 9.85 -3.22 -10.81
N ILE A 47 8.82 -2.36 -10.74
CA ILE A 47 7.44 -2.72 -11.05
C ILE A 47 7.29 -3.23 -12.49
N GLU A 48 7.88 -2.52 -13.47
CA GLU A 48 7.82 -2.93 -14.88
C GLU A 48 8.54 -4.25 -15.14
N ARG A 49 9.67 -4.50 -14.47
CA ARG A 49 10.35 -5.80 -14.49
C ARG A 49 9.46 -6.89 -13.92
N SER A 50 8.88 -6.69 -12.72
CA SER A 50 8.00 -7.66 -12.09
C SER A 50 6.76 -7.98 -12.95
N LYS A 51 6.14 -6.98 -13.59
CA LYS A 51 5.03 -7.20 -14.53
C LYS A 51 5.45 -8.08 -15.70
N ARG A 52 6.65 -7.85 -16.25
CA ARG A 52 7.20 -8.66 -17.33
C ARG A 52 7.47 -10.09 -16.88
N ASP A 53 8.04 -10.27 -15.69
CA ASP A 53 8.32 -11.57 -15.11
C ASP A 53 7.03 -12.40 -14.94
N VAL A 54 5.96 -11.78 -14.42
CA VAL A 54 4.64 -12.42 -14.33
C VAL A 54 4.11 -12.80 -15.72
N LYS A 55 4.17 -11.89 -16.69
CA LYS A 55 3.67 -12.14 -18.05
C LYS A 55 4.43 -13.26 -18.77
N GLU A 56 5.72 -13.37 -18.53
CA GLU A 56 6.61 -14.34 -19.17
C GLU A 56 6.75 -15.64 -18.36
N GLY A 57 6.00 -15.77 -17.26
CA GLY A 57 6.02 -16.97 -16.42
C GLY A 57 7.31 -17.16 -15.60
N ARG A 58 8.11 -16.10 -15.44
CA ARG A 58 9.26 -16.07 -14.51
C ARG A 58 8.80 -15.86 -13.07
N THR A 59 7.90 -16.72 -12.61
CA THR A 59 7.40 -16.72 -11.24
C THR A 59 7.79 -18.01 -10.55
N HIS A 60 7.94 -17.95 -9.23
CA HIS A 60 8.16 -19.12 -8.40
C HIS A 60 6.93 -19.34 -7.54
N GLU A 61 6.35 -20.53 -7.61
CA GLU A 61 5.21 -20.92 -6.78
C GLU A 61 5.73 -21.54 -5.48
N LEU A 62 5.34 -20.94 -4.35
CA LEU A 62 5.60 -21.49 -3.02
C LEU A 62 4.52 -22.53 -2.71
N LYS A 63 4.92 -23.78 -2.46
CA LYS A 63 3.99 -24.91 -2.26
C LYS A 63 3.82 -25.27 -0.79
N SER A 64 4.72 -24.79 0.05
CA SER A 64 4.74 -25.07 1.48
C SER A 64 5.36 -23.90 2.26
N ILE A 65 5.15 -23.90 3.58
CA ILE A 65 5.77 -22.91 4.47
C ILE A 65 7.30 -23.05 4.43
N ASP A 66 7.83 -24.28 4.30
CA ASP A 66 9.27 -24.56 4.22
C ASP A 66 9.95 -23.96 2.98
N ASP A 67 9.17 -23.56 1.96
CA ASP A 67 9.70 -22.84 0.80
C ASP A 67 9.99 -21.36 1.12
N LEU A 68 9.41 -20.81 2.20
CA LEU A 68 9.72 -19.45 2.66
C LEU A 68 11.16 -19.37 3.15
N ASP A 69 11.62 -20.33 3.95
CA ASP A 69 12.97 -20.31 4.55
C ASP A 69 14.05 -20.18 3.46
N LYS A 70 13.90 -20.88 2.34
CA LYS A 70 14.81 -20.81 1.18
C LYS A 70 14.81 -19.45 0.48
N VAL A 71 13.69 -18.72 0.52
CA VAL A 71 13.59 -17.36 -0.04
C VAL A 71 14.31 -16.37 0.86
N TRP A 72 14.20 -16.52 2.18
CA TRP A 72 14.87 -15.63 3.14
C TRP A 72 16.39 -15.85 3.15
N GLU A 73 16.86 -17.11 3.11
CA GLU A 73 18.29 -17.45 3.07
C GLU A 73 19.01 -16.89 1.83
N GLN A 74 18.32 -16.76 0.68
CA GLN A 74 18.91 -16.21 -0.55
C GLN A 74 19.05 -14.68 -0.56
N ASN A 75 18.31 -13.97 0.29
CA ASN A 75 18.32 -12.50 0.31
C ASN A 75 19.35 -11.92 1.29
N ASP A 76 19.89 -12.73 2.21
CA ASP A 76 20.91 -12.28 3.18
C ASP A 76 22.36 -12.31 2.59
N GLU A 77 22.56 -12.87 1.39
CA GLU A 77 23.87 -12.95 0.71
C GLU A 77 24.09 -11.88 -0.39
N SER A 78 23.19 -10.89 -0.56
CA SER A 78 23.27 -9.84 -1.61
C SER A 78 23.44 -8.42 -1.09
#